data_AF-A0A8H4BQU9-F1
#
_entry.id   AF-A0A8H4BQU9-F1
#
_cell.length_a   1.000
_cell.length_b   1.000
_cell.length_c   1.000
_cell.angle_alpha   90.00
_cell.angle_beta   90.00
_cell.angle_gamma   90.00
#
_symmetry.space_group_name_H-M   'P 1'
#
loop_
_entity.id
_entity.type
_entity.pdbx_description
1 polymer ?
#
loop_
_entity_poly.entity_id
_entity_poly.type
_entity_poly.pdbx_seq_one_letter_code
_entity_poly.pdbx_strand_id
1 'polypeptide(L)'
;LNEIKNKDKSADFRIASAEEDFHAKLSDLQYKLEEEKRMKKNLEIEHASELNSISIDHQKKKQNTVDVKHQQLELQRRFDQLCENMDSVKEKLETERASHEEQLSNLHADMEAKDRATQQIKELQEQTRSMVKQCQDDWYAKNEELKAIKEEQQAVDVAVRKLLKRFRPNDQDLQLMTLDGYVDLFRENLEGFEKEYSLNKDSLDAATQELADVTEGYSNLIDTHNEWRSVASRMADKLEEFRKNVIFEIVTQLQMPMDKDELIALTTMVTPSDDDAAIWNEVLKLSSGVNTQKFVFSVVRYVRDTYNQAKQFKKEYRVIKGNHWHFFLGGFVRILTHTTIHR
;
A
#
# COMPACT_ATOMS: atom_id res chain seq x y z
N LEU A 1 -173.68 136.62 -30.26
CA LEU A 1 -173.50 135.92 -28.96
C LEU A 1 -174.02 134.49 -29.14
N ASN A 2 -173.25 133.40 -29.31
CA ASN A 2 -171.86 133.13 -28.97
C ASN A 2 -171.31 132.00 -29.86
N GLU A 3 -170.87 132.35 -31.09
CA GLU A 3 -169.83 131.64 -31.85
C GLU A 3 -168.53 131.40 -31.05
N ILE A 4 -168.42 132.01 -29.86
CA ILE A 4 -167.31 131.85 -28.91
C ILE A 4 -167.40 130.54 -28.13
N LYS A 5 -168.58 129.92 -27.93
CA LYS A 5 -168.68 128.65 -27.18
C LYS A 5 -168.25 127.40 -27.95
N ASN A 6 -168.15 127.47 -29.29
CA ASN A 6 -167.71 126.33 -30.11
C ASN A 6 -166.20 126.35 -30.44
N LYS A 7 -165.47 127.43 -30.11
CA LYS A 7 -164.00 127.47 -30.28
C LYS A 7 -163.23 126.96 -29.05
N ASP A 8 -163.87 126.94 -27.88
CA ASP A 8 -163.23 126.52 -26.61
C ASP A 8 -163.03 125.00 -26.52
N LYS A 9 -163.97 124.19 -27.02
CA LYS A 9 -163.85 122.72 -26.99
C LYS A 9 -162.80 122.12 -27.94
N SER A 10 -162.26 122.91 -28.87
CA SER A 10 -161.24 122.44 -29.84
C SER A 10 -159.80 122.65 -29.36
N ALA A 11 -159.57 123.51 -28.36
CA ALA A 11 -158.23 123.77 -27.83
C ALA A 11 -157.82 122.69 -26.80
N ASP A 12 -158.74 122.28 -25.92
CA ASP A 12 -158.46 121.30 -24.87
C ASP A 12 -158.11 119.90 -25.41
N PHE A 13 -158.70 119.48 -26.55
CA PHE A 13 -158.37 118.19 -27.17
C PHE A 13 -156.94 118.16 -27.77
N ARG A 14 -156.42 119.31 -28.21
CA ARG A 14 -155.08 119.39 -28.80
C ARG A 14 -153.97 119.41 -27.74
N ILE A 15 -154.25 119.90 -26.53
CA ILE A 15 -153.28 119.93 -25.43
C ILE A 15 -153.15 118.54 -24.80
N ALA A 16 -154.25 117.84 -24.55
CA ALA A 16 -154.23 116.47 -24.01
C ALA A 16 -153.48 115.49 -24.94
N SER A 17 -153.64 115.62 -26.27
CA SER A 17 -152.95 114.77 -27.23
C SER A 17 -151.43 115.03 -27.32
N ALA A 18 -150.94 116.20 -26.91
CA ALA A 18 -149.52 116.52 -26.92
C ALA A 18 -148.79 116.06 -25.64
N GLU A 19 -149.48 116.06 -24.49
CA GLU A 19 -148.93 115.57 -23.23
C GLU A 19 -148.78 114.05 -23.20
N GLU A 20 -149.73 113.31 -23.80
CA GLU A 20 -149.65 111.86 -23.97
C GLU A 20 -148.42 111.45 -24.81
N ASP A 21 -148.14 112.21 -25.88
CA ASP A 21 -147.05 111.93 -26.81
C ASP A 21 -145.66 112.23 -26.19
N PHE A 22 -145.58 113.21 -25.28
CA PHE A 22 -144.37 113.49 -24.51
C PHE A 22 -144.10 112.43 -23.43
N HIS A 23 -145.14 111.99 -22.72
CA HIS A 23 -144.99 110.94 -21.72
C HIS A 23 -144.58 109.60 -22.35
N ALA A 24 -145.11 109.27 -23.53
CA ALA A 24 -144.69 108.08 -24.28
C ALA A 24 -143.20 108.14 -24.66
N LYS A 25 -142.69 109.29 -25.12
CA LYS A 25 -141.26 109.47 -25.47
C LYS A 25 -140.32 109.40 -24.28
N LEU A 26 -140.70 109.97 -23.13
CA LEU A 26 -139.89 109.91 -21.91
C LEU A 26 -139.78 108.47 -21.40
N SER A 27 -140.87 107.72 -21.42
CA SER A 27 -140.87 106.31 -21.02
C SER A 27 -140.02 105.45 -21.96
N ASP A 28 -140.07 105.68 -23.28
CA ASP A 28 -139.24 104.96 -24.27
C ASP A 28 -137.74 105.25 -24.10
N LEU A 29 -137.35 106.49 -23.82
CA LEU A 29 -135.95 106.85 -23.56
C LEU A 29 -135.42 106.24 -22.25
N GLN A 30 -136.26 106.18 -21.22
CA GLN A 30 -135.87 105.60 -19.94
C GLN A 30 -135.67 104.08 -20.07
N TYR A 31 -136.55 103.41 -20.82
CA TYR A 31 -136.40 101.99 -21.15
C TYR A 31 -135.09 101.71 -21.91
N LYS A 32 -134.78 102.49 -22.95
CA LYS A 32 -133.52 102.35 -23.72
C LYS A 32 -132.27 102.51 -22.86
N LEU A 33 -132.28 103.45 -21.90
CA LEU A 33 -131.15 103.65 -20.99
C LEU A 33 -130.97 102.49 -20.01
N GLU A 34 -132.08 101.94 -19.49
CA GLU A 34 -132.07 100.76 -18.63
C GLU A 34 -131.55 99.53 -19.40
N GLU A 35 -131.94 99.39 -20.66
CA GLU A 35 -131.54 98.29 -21.54
C GLU A 35 -130.06 98.38 -21.93
N GLU A 36 -129.54 99.58 -22.23
CA GLU A 36 -128.10 99.84 -22.42
C GLU A 36 -127.27 99.51 -21.18
N LYS A 37 -127.72 99.92 -19.98
CA LYS A 37 -127.05 99.55 -18.72
C LYS A 37 -127.03 98.04 -18.52
N ARG A 38 -128.11 97.36 -18.89
CA ARG A 38 -128.20 95.90 -18.81
C ARG A 38 -127.26 95.23 -19.80
N MET A 39 -127.19 95.73 -21.05
CA MET A 39 -126.24 95.24 -22.05
C MET A 39 -124.79 95.44 -21.63
N LYS A 40 -124.44 96.62 -21.12
CA LYS A 40 -123.09 96.89 -20.61
C LYS A 40 -122.70 95.94 -19.47
N LYS A 41 -123.59 95.71 -18.51
CA LYS A 41 -123.33 94.78 -17.41
C LYS A 41 -123.17 93.33 -17.90
N ASN A 42 -123.94 92.92 -18.91
CA ASN A 42 -123.78 91.59 -19.52
C ASN A 42 -122.43 91.46 -20.23
N LEU A 43 -122.01 92.47 -20.98
CA LEU A 43 -120.69 92.49 -21.64
C LEU A 43 -119.53 92.47 -20.65
N GLU A 44 -119.64 93.19 -19.52
CA GLU A 44 -118.63 93.15 -18.45
C GLU A 44 -118.52 91.75 -17.83
N ILE A 45 -119.64 91.03 -17.68
CA ILE A 45 -119.65 89.64 -17.19
C ILE A 45 -119.02 88.69 -18.22
N GLU A 46 -119.37 88.83 -19.51
CA GLU A 46 -118.77 88.03 -20.59
C GLU A 46 -117.26 88.25 -20.66
N HIS A 47 -116.80 89.51 -20.68
CA HIS A 47 -115.37 89.84 -20.70
C HIS A 47 -114.63 89.30 -19.46
N ALA A 48 -115.23 89.38 -18.27
CA ALA A 48 -114.66 88.81 -17.06
C ALA A 48 -114.56 87.27 -17.14
N SER A 49 -115.57 86.62 -17.73
CA SER A 49 -115.58 85.17 -17.95
C SER A 49 -114.54 84.73 -18.99
N GLU A 50 -114.38 85.46 -20.09
CA GLU A 50 -113.38 85.22 -21.12
C GLU A 50 -111.97 85.40 -20.57
N LEU A 51 -111.68 86.50 -19.87
CA LEU A 51 -110.40 86.74 -19.22
C LEU A 51 -110.05 85.63 -18.22
N ASN A 52 -111.04 85.16 -17.45
CA ASN A 52 -110.82 84.06 -16.51
C ASN A 52 -110.51 82.74 -17.24
N SER A 53 -111.24 82.44 -18.33
CA SER A 53 -110.97 81.24 -19.15
C SER A 53 -109.56 81.26 -19.77
N ILE A 54 -109.14 82.41 -20.31
CA ILE A 54 -107.80 82.61 -20.88
C ILE A 54 -106.72 82.49 -19.80
N SER A 55 -106.96 83.04 -18.61
CA SER A 55 -106.04 82.94 -17.48
C SER A 55 -105.83 81.48 -17.06
N ILE A 56 -106.93 80.71 -16.92
CA ILE A 56 -106.88 79.28 -16.57
C ILE A 56 -106.13 78.48 -17.65
N ASP A 57 -106.43 78.71 -18.92
CA ASP A 57 -105.77 78.01 -20.03
C ASP A 57 -104.28 78.37 -20.15
N HIS A 58 -103.92 79.64 -19.92
CA HIS A 58 -102.53 80.06 -19.88
C HIS A 58 -101.78 79.40 -18.72
N GLN A 59 -102.41 79.31 -17.54
CA GLN A 59 -101.83 78.65 -16.38
C GLN A 59 -101.65 77.15 -16.59
N LYS A 60 -102.62 76.46 -17.21
CA LYS A 60 -102.48 75.05 -17.62
C LYS A 60 -101.36 74.85 -18.64
N LYS A 61 -101.28 75.69 -19.67
CA LYS A 61 -100.19 75.61 -20.68
C LYS A 61 -98.82 75.85 -20.05
N LYS A 62 -98.72 76.81 -19.11
CA LYS A 62 -97.49 77.08 -18.38
C LYS A 62 -97.09 75.88 -17.51
N GLN A 63 -98.04 75.29 -16.79
CA GLN A 63 -97.79 74.09 -15.98
C GLN A 63 -97.35 72.90 -16.85
N ASN A 64 -98.07 72.61 -17.94
CA ASN A 64 -97.68 71.54 -18.87
C ASN A 64 -96.28 71.77 -19.47
N THR A 65 -95.92 73.02 -19.76
CA THR A 65 -94.57 73.33 -20.28
C THR A 65 -93.49 73.06 -19.22
N VAL A 66 -93.77 73.35 -17.95
CA VAL A 66 -92.87 73.03 -16.82
C VAL A 66 -92.77 71.52 -16.64
N ASP A 67 -93.89 70.81 -16.65
CA ASP A 67 -93.92 69.35 -16.48
C ASP A 67 -93.20 68.63 -17.62
N VAL A 68 -93.40 69.07 -18.88
CA VAL A 68 -92.67 68.54 -20.04
C VAL A 68 -91.17 68.80 -19.93
N LYS A 69 -90.75 70.01 -19.52
CA LYS A 69 -89.32 70.30 -19.29
C LYS A 69 -88.74 69.46 -18.16
N HIS A 70 -89.50 69.23 -17.10
CA HIS A 70 -89.06 68.38 -16.00
C HIS A 70 -88.88 66.92 -16.45
N GLN A 71 -89.86 66.38 -17.18
CA GLN A 71 -89.78 65.04 -17.76
C GLN A 71 -88.62 64.91 -18.76
N GLN A 72 -88.37 65.93 -19.59
CA GLN A 72 -87.22 65.94 -20.51
C GLN A 72 -85.88 65.90 -19.75
N LEU A 73 -85.74 66.68 -18.68
CA LEU A 73 -84.53 66.66 -17.85
C LEU A 73 -84.37 65.32 -17.11
N GLU A 74 -85.46 64.71 -16.64
CA GLU A 74 -85.41 63.39 -15.99
C GLU A 74 -85.03 62.30 -17.00
N LEU A 75 -85.61 62.32 -18.20
CA LEU A 75 -85.25 61.40 -19.28
C LEU A 75 -83.80 61.55 -19.70
N GLN A 76 -83.30 62.79 -19.83
CA GLN A 76 -81.89 63.05 -20.12
C GLN A 76 -80.99 62.45 -19.04
N ARG A 77 -81.29 62.68 -17.76
CA ARG A 77 -80.53 62.08 -16.64
C ARG A 77 -80.53 60.55 -16.68
N ARG A 78 -81.67 59.92 -16.97
CA ARG A 78 -81.74 58.45 -17.09
C ARG A 78 -80.96 57.94 -18.29
N PHE A 79 -80.96 58.67 -19.40
CA PHE A 79 -80.19 58.34 -20.59
C PHE A 79 -78.68 58.44 -20.31
N ASP A 80 -78.24 59.52 -19.67
CA ASP A 80 -76.84 59.72 -19.28
C ASP A 80 -76.39 58.61 -18.32
N GLN A 81 -77.19 58.28 -17.30
CA GLN A 81 -76.93 57.15 -16.39
C GLN A 81 -76.85 55.81 -17.11
N LEU A 82 -77.69 55.59 -18.13
CA LEU A 82 -77.66 54.34 -18.91
C LEU A 82 -76.39 54.27 -19.77
N CYS A 83 -75.94 55.39 -20.34
CA CYS A 83 -74.68 55.47 -21.05
C CYS A 83 -73.49 55.18 -20.12
N GLU A 84 -73.43 55.82 -18.95
CA GLU A 84 -72.37 55.58 -17.95
C GLU A 84 -72.35 54.11 -17.48
N ASN A 85 -73.51 53.53 -17.21
CA ASN A 85 -73.60 52.11 -16.83
C ASN A 85 -73.16 51.19 -17.97
N MET A 86 -73.52 51.50 -19.22
CA MET A 86 -73.10 50.73 -20.39
C MET A 86 -71.58 50.80 -20.58
N ASP A 87 -70.99 51.98 -20.45
CA ASP A 87 -69.54 52.17 -20.54
C ASP A 87 -68.80 51.42 -19.42
N SER A 88 -69.31 51.47 -18.19
CA SER A 88 -68.75 50.70 -17.06
C SER A 88 -68.84 49.19 -17.28
N VAL A 89 -69.96 48.70 -17.81
CA VAL A 89 -70.11 47.27 -18.15
C VAL A 89 -69.16 46.88 -19.27
N LYS A 90 -69.02 47.72 -20.30
CA LYS A 90 -68.10 47.48 -21.40
C LYS A 90 -66.65 47.40 -20.92
N GLU A 91 -66.23 48.33 -20.06
CA GLU A 91 -64.88 48.32 -19.47
C GLU A 91 -64.64 47.06 -18.63
N LYS A 92 -65.61 46.65 -17.80
CA LYS A 92 -65.53 45.39 -17.03
C LYS A 92 -65.41 44.17 -17.94
N LEU A 93 -66.19 44.10 -19.02
CA LEU A 93 -66.10 43.00 -19.97
C LEU A 93 -64.78 42.99 -20.74
N GLU A 94 -64.25 44.16 -21.11
CA GLU A 94 -62.95 44.26 -21.79
C GLU A 94 -61.80 43.81 -20.86
N THR A 95 -61.84 44.21 -19.60
CA THR A 95 -60.84 43.81 -18.59
C THR A 95 -60.94 42.33 -18.23
N GLU A 96 -62.14 41.78 -18.05
CA GLU A 96 -62.33 40.33 -17.87
C GLU A 96 -61.87 39.54 -19.09
N ARG A 97 -62.19 40.02 -20.30
CA ARG A 97 -61.74 39.39 -21.55
C ARG A 97 -60.22 39.38 -21.64
N ALA A 98 -59.56 40.51 -21.37
CA ALA A 98 -58.11 40.60 -21.37
C ALA A 98 -57.48 39.66 -20.33
N SER A 99 -58.06 39.58 -19.13
CA SER A 99 -57.61 38.66 -18.08
C SER A 99 -57.76 37.20 -18.49
N HIS A 100 -58.87 36.82 -19.12
CA HIS A 100 -59.08 35.47 -19.63
C HIS A 100 -58.16 35.13 -20.81
N GLU A 101 -57.89 36.09 -21.69
CA GLU A 101 -56.95 35.92 -22.80
C GLU A 101 -55.52 35.70 -22.28
N GLU A 102 -55.11 36.43 -21.24
CA GLU A 102 -53.83 36.22 -20.55
C GLU A 102 -53.77 34.84 -19.87
N GLN A 103 -54.84 34.43 -19.16
CA GLN A 103 -54.93 33.09 -18.55
C GLN A 103 -54.82 31.97 -19.58
N LEU A 104 -55.51 32.11 -20.74
CA LEU A 104 -55.43 31.14 -21.82
C LEU A 104 -54.04 31.09 -22.44
N SER A 105 -53.39 32.25 -22.64
CA SER A 105 -52.01 32.31 -23.12
C SER A 105 -51.04 31.62 -22.16
N ASN A 106 -51.18 31.85 -20.85
CA ASN A 106 -50.35 31.21 -19.83
C ASN A 106 -50.57 29.69 -19.78
N LEU A 107 -51.82 29.23 -19.84
CA LEU A 107 -52.14 27.80 -19.90
C LEU A 107 -51.56 27.13 -21.14
N HIS A 108 -51.58 27.80 -22.29
CA HIS A 108 -50.93 27.30 -23.51
C HIS A 108 -49.42 27.18 -23.35
N ALA A 109 -48.76 28.19 -22.78
CA ALA A 109 -47.32 28.14 -22.50
C ALA A 109 -46.95 27.01 -21.52
N ASP A 110 -47.76 26.81 -20.49
CA ASP A 110 -47.58 25.72 -19.51
C ASP A 110 -47.78 24.35 -20.15
N MET A 111 -48.77 24.20 -21.05
CA MET A 111 -48.97 22.98 -21.81
C MET A 111 -47.75 22.65 -22.70
N GLU A 112 -47.24 23.64 -23.45
CA GLU A 112 -46.05 23.44 -24.28
C GLU A 112 -44.80 23.12 -23.44
N ALA A 113 -44.64 23.75 -22.28
CA ALA A 113 -43.57 23.43 -21.34
C ALA A 113 -43.69 21.99 -20.81
N LYS A 114 -44.91 21.56 -20.45
CA LYS A 114 -45.19 20.20 -20.01
C LYS A 114 -44.94 19.15 -21.10
N ASP A 115 -45.31 19.44 -22.34
CA ASP A 115 -45.08 18.53 -23.46
C ASP A 115 -43.58 18.36 -23.73
N ARG A 116 -42.81 19.47 -23.69
CA ARG A 116 -41.34 19.43 -23.76
C ARG A 116 -40.72 18.61 -22.62
N ALA A 117 -41.16 18.82 -21.38
CA ALA A 117 -40.68 18.05 -20.24
C ALA A 117 -41.00 16.56 -20.37
N THR A 118 -42.21 16.23 -20.84
CA THR A 118 -42.63 14.83 -21.08
C THR A 118 -41.77 14.17 -22.14
N GLN A 119 -41.43 14.89 -23.21
CA GLN A 119 -40.55 14.40 -24.26
C GLN A 119 -39.11 14.16 -23.73
N GLN A 120 -38.57 15.09 -22.94
CA GLN A 120 -37.26 14.93 -22.30
C GLN A 120 -37.24 13.73 -21.34
N ILE A 121 -38.31 13.51 -20.57
CA ILE A 121 -38.42 12.34 -19.69
C ILE A 121 -38.37 11.04 -20.50
N LYS A 122 -39.06 10.97 -21.65
CA LYS A 122 -39.01 9.79 -22.53
C LYS A 122 -37.61 9.54 -23.09
N GLU A 123 -36.92 10.59 -23.52
CA GLU A 123 -35.55 10.50 -24.04
C GLU A 123 -34.57 10.01 -22.97
N LEU A 124 -34.66 10.57 -21.75
CA LEU A 124 -33.84 10.15 -20.62
C LEU A 124 -34.15 8.70 -20.20
N GLN A 125 -35.42 8.30 -20.20
CA GLN A 125 -35.80 6.92 -19.92
C GLN A 125 -35.23 5.95 -20.96
N GLU A 126 -35.26 6.31 -22.24
CA GLU A 126 -34.70 5.46 -23.30
C GLU A 126 -33.17 5.38 -23.22
N GLN A 127 -32.50 6.51 -22.98
CA GLN A 127 -31.05 6.53 -22.72
C GLN A 127 -30.69 5.64 -21.52
N THR A 128 -31.45 5.75 -20.43
CA THR A 128 -31.24 4.93 -19.23
C THR A 128 -31.42 3.45 -19.53
N ARG A 129 -32.45 3.07 -20.29
CA ARG A 129 -32.66 1.67 -20.71
C ARG A 129 -31.50 1.15 -21.56
N SER A 130 -31.03 1.96 -22.51
CA SER A 130 -29.88 1.61 -23.35
C SER A 130 -28.62 1.41 -22.50
N MET A 131 -28.34 2.29 -21.55
CA MET A 131 -27.19 2.18 -20.65
C MET A 131 -27.28 0.93 -19.76
N VAL A 132 -28.44 0.67 -19.17
CA VAL A 132 -28.64 -0.53 -18.34
C VAL A 132 -28.44 -1.80 -19.16
N LYS A 133 -28.95 -1.84 -20.39
CA LYS A 133 -28.75 -2.98 -21.29
C LYS A 133 -27.26 -3.17 -21.61
N GLN A 134 -26.53 -2.09 -21.92
CA GLN A 134 -25.10 -2.17 -22.17
C GLN A 134 -24.34 -2.71 -20.94
N CYS A 135 -24.63 -2.20 -19.75
CA CYS A 135 -24.01 -2.72 -18.52
C CYS A 135 -24.35 -4.20 -18.27
N GLN A 136 -25.57 -4.63 -18.60
CA GLN A 136 -25.98 -6.02 -18.51
C GLN A 136 -25.20 -6.90 -19.50
N ASP A 137 -25.07 -6.47 -20.75
CA ASP A 137 -24.31 -7.17 -21.79
C ASP A 137 -22.82 -7.27 -21.42
N ASP A 138 -22.23 -6.17 -20.92
CA ASP A 138 -20.84 -6.13 -20.43
C ASP A 138 -20.63 -7.09 -19.24
N TRP A 139 -21.60 -7.15 -18.32
CA TRP A 139 -21.55 -8.09 -17.20
C TRP A 139 -21.58 -9.54 -17.68
N TYR A 140 -22.47 -9.88 -18.62
CA TYR A 140 -22.51 -11.24 -19.18
C TYR A 140 -21.19 -11.59 -19.89
N ALA A 141 -20.65 -10.69 -20.71
CA ALA A 141 -19.39 -10.91 -21.40
C ALA A 141 -18.24 -11.14 -20.40
N LYS A 142 -18.13 -10.29 -19.38
CA LYS A 142 -17.10 -10.44 -18.33
C LYS A 142 -17.26 -11.71 -17.51
N ASN A 143 -18.50 -12.12 -17.22
CA ASN A 143 -18.76 -13.35 -16.50
C ASN A 143 -18.38 -14.59 -17.31
N GLU A 144 -18.62 -14.59 -18.63
CA GLU A 144 -18.17 -15.67 -19.52
C GLU A 144 -16.64 -15.70 -19.67
N GLU A 145 -15.98 -14.54 -19.79
CA GLU A 145 -14.50 -14.46 -19.75
C GLU A 145 -13.94 -15.04 -18.44
N LEU A 146 -14.55 -14.72 -17.29
CA LEU A 146 -14.14 -15.26 -15.99
C LEU A 146 -14.32 -16.78 -15.90
N LYS A 147 -15.37 -17.33 -16.50
CA LYS A 147 -15.54 -18.79 -16.58
C LYS A 147 -14.46 -19.42 -17.44
N ALA A 148 -14.17 -18.85 -18.61
CA ALA A 148 -13.12 -19.34 -19.50
C ALA A 148 -11.75 -19.34 -18.81
N ILE A 149 -11.41 -18.26 -18.11
CA ILE A 149 -10.14 -18.18 -17.34
C ILE A 149 -10.09 -19.24 -16.23
N LYS A 150 -11.20 -19.48 -15.51
CA LYS A 150 -11.24 -20.54 -14.48
C LYS A 150 -11.03 -21.93 -15.06
N GLU A 151 -11.64 -22.22 -16.21
CA GLU A 151 -11.45 -23.49 -16.91
C GLU A 151 -10.01 -23.66 -17.40
N GLU A 152 -9.41 -22.60 -17.93
CA GLU A 152 -7.99 -22.58 -18.34
C GLU A 152 -7.07 -22.77 -17.15
N GLN A 153 -7.29 -22.06 -16.04
CA GLN A 153 -6.53 -22.24 -14.80
C GLN A 153 -6.63 -23.69 -14.30
N GLN A 154 -7.82 -24.28 -14.32
CA GLN A 154 -8.00 -25.69 -13.93
C GLN A 154 -7.26 -26.64 -14.88
N ALA A 155 -7.25 -26.37 -16.19
CA ALA A 155 -6.49 -27.15 -17.16
C ALA A 155 -4.97 -27.04 -16.92
N VAL A 156 -4.46 -25.84 -16.63
CA VAL A 156 -3.07 -25.58 -16.25
C VAL A 156 -2.72 -26.33 -14.97
N ASP A 157 -3.52 -26.23 -13.92
CA ASP A 157 -3.31 -26.94 -12.66
C ASP A 157 -3.20 -28.45 -12.89
N VAL A 158 -4.08 -29.03 -13.71
CA VAL A 158 -4.03 -30.45 -14.06
C VAL A 158 -2.75 -30.78 -14.85
N ALA A 159 -2.35 -29.93 -15.79
CA ALA A 159 -1.13 -30.12 -16.58
C ALA A 159 0.12 -30.07 -15.71
N VAL A 160 0.23 -29.09 -14.81
CA VAL A 160 1.36 -28.96 -13.89
C VAL A 160 1.40 -30.14 -12.92
N ARG A 161 0.25 -30.56 -12.36
CA ARG A 161 0.20 -31.76 -11.50
C ARG A 161 0.62 -33.03 -12.25
N LYS A 162 0.22 -33.20 -13.51
CA LYS A 162 0.67 -34.33 -14.34
C LYS A 162 2.19 -34.29 -14.56
N LEU A 163 2.75 -33.10 -14.80
CA LEU A 163 4.18 -32.92 -14.96
C LEU A 163 4.93 -33.24 -13.66
N LEU A 164 4.50 -32.66 -12.53
CA LEU A 164 5.09 -32.92 -11.21
C LEU A 164 5.00 -34.39 -10.82
N LYS A 165 3.89 -35.07 -11.12
CA LYS A 165 3.75 -36.53 -10.90
C LYS A 165 4.74 -37.36 -11.73
N ARG A 166 5.17 -36.86 -12.90
CA ARG A 166 6.23 -37.53 -13.68
C ARG A 166 7.60 -37.45 -13.00
N PHE A 167 7.89 -36.34 -12.32
CA PHE A 167 9.13 -36.16 -11.57
C PHE A 167 9.07 -36.78 -10.17
N ARG A 168 7.89 -36.83 -9.54
CA ARG A 168 7.65 -37.39 -8.20
C ARG A 168 6.38 -38.25 -8.18
N PRO A 169 6.46 -39.52 -8.62
CA PRO A 169 5.28 -40.37 -8.79
C PRO A 169 4.55 -40.74 -7.49
N ASN A 170 5.25 -40.68 -6.35
CA ASN A 170 4.75 -41.11 -5.03
C ASN A 170 4.39 -39.93 -4.10
N ASP A 171 4.37 -38.70 -4.62
CA ASP A 171 4.05 -37.52 -3.81
C ASP A 171 2.54 -37.42 -3.56
N GLN A 172 2.13 -37.75 -2.33
CA GLN A 172 0.72 -37.73 -1.91
C GLN A 172 0.21 -36.30 -1.71
N ASP A 173 1.09 -35.37 -1.34
CA ASP A 173 0.74 -33.97 -1.06
C ASP A 173 0.36 -33.24 -2.35
N LEU A 174 0.95 -33.65 -3.48
CA LEU A 174 0.62 -33.17 -4.83
C LEU A 174 -0.84 -33.39 -5.23
N GLN A 175 -1.59 -34.30 -4.59
CA GLN A 175 -3.02 -34.51 -4.86
C GLN A 175 -3.94 -33.83 -3.84
N LEU A 176 -3.44 -33.58 -2.63
CA LEU A 176 -4.22 -33.08 -1.50
C LEU A 176 -4.18 -31.55 -1.37
N MET A 177 -3.14 -30.91 -1.89
CA MET A 177 -2.91 -29.47 -1.75
C MET A 177 -3.24 -28.68 -3.01
N THR A 178 -3.53 -27.39 -2.90
CA THR A 178 -3.54 -26.46 -4.04
C THR A 178 -2.13 -26.34 -4.65
N LEU A 179 -2.03 -26.00 -5.93
CA LEU A 179 -0.73 -25.91 -6.61
C LEU A 179 0.15 -24.82 -5.99
N ASP A 180 -0.44 -23.66 -5.66
CA ASP A 180 0.26 -22.57 -4.95
C ASP A 180 0.81 -23.02 -3.61
N GLY A 181 0.00 -23.71 -2.82
CA GLY A 181 0.44 -24.24 -1.54
C GLY A 181 1.60 -25.22 -1.69
N TYR A 182 1.56 -26.07 -2.72
CA TYR A 182 2.63 -27.01 -3.01
C TYR A 182 3.93 -26.30 -3.42
N VAL A 183 3.82 -25.20 -4.18
CA VAL A 183 4.97 -24.34 -4.54
C VAL A 183 5.57 -23.67 -3.31
N ASP A 184 4.73 -23.20 -2.38
CA ASP A 184 5.21 -22.58 -1.12
C ASP A 184 5.93 -23.60 -0.23
N LEU A 185 5.40 -24.81 -0.09
CA LEU A 185 6.09 -25.91 0.61
C LEU A 185 7.43 -26.25 -0.06
N PHE A 186 7.47 -26.26 -1.40
CA PHE A 186 8.71 -26.53 -2.13
C PHE A 186 9.75 -25.43 -1.91
N ARG A 187 9.31 -24.17 -1.82
CA ARG A 187 10.16 -23.02 -1.52
C ARG A 187 10.76 -23.14 -0.11
N GLU A 188 9.92 -23.43 0.89
CA GLU A 188 10.38 -23.63 2.27
C GLU A 188 11.41 -24.77 2.37
N ASN A 189 11.16 -25.88 1.67
CA ASN A 189 12.12 -26.99 1.61
C ASN A 189 13.45 -26.57 0.96
N LEU A 190 13.43 -25.79 -0.12
CA LEU A 190 14.65 -25.28 -0.75
C LEU A 190 15.44 -24.36 0.18
N GLU A 191 14.76 -23.47 0.91
CA GLU A 191 15.40 -22.61 1.92
C GLU A 191 16.01 -23.43 3.06
N GLY A 192 15.35 -24.53 3.47
CA GLY A 192 15.90 -25.51 4.42
C GLY A 192 17.17 -26.18 3.90
N PHE A 193 17.13 -26.70 2.67
CA PHE A 193 18.29 -27.31 2.01
C PHE A 193 19.46 -26.34 1.85
N GLU A 194 19.20 -25.07 1.53
CA GLU A 194 20.25 -24.06 1.38
C GLU A 194 20.96 -23.78 2.71
N LYS A 195 20.21 -23.69 3.81
CA LYS A 195 20.77 -23.56 5.17
C LYS A 195 21.60 -24.78 5.55
N GLU A 196 21.08 -25.99 5.34
CA GLU A 196 21.83 -27.21 5.62
C GLU A 196 23.10 -27.31 4.78
N TYR A 197 23.04 -26.93 3.49
CA TYR A 197 24.20 -26.88 2.61
C TYR A 197 25.26 -25.90 3.12
N SER A 198 24.87 -24.70 3.56
CA SER A 198 25.83 -23.75 4.14
C SER A 198 26.52 -24.29 5.40
N LEU A 199 25.76 -24.92 6.30
CA LEU A 199 26.32 -25.52 7.52
C LEU A 199 27.28 -26.66 7.21
N ASN A 200 26.92 -27.52 6.25
CA ASN A 200 27.80 -28.61 5.82
C ASN A 200 29.05 -28.09 5.11
N LYS A 201 28.95 -27.01 4.34
CA LYS A 201 30.10 -26.38 3.70
C LYS A 201 31.07 -25.84 4.75
N ASP A 202 30.57 -25.09 5.73
CA ASP A 202 31.39 -24.57 6.83
C ASP A 202 32.04 -25.71 7.63
N SER A 203 31.30 -26.80 7.85
CA SER A 203 31.83 -28.00 8.52
C SER A 203 32.92 -28.70 7.71
N LEU A 204 32.78 -28.77 6.38
CA LEU A 204 33.79 -29.33 5.49
C LEU A 204 35.05 -28.47 5.45
N ASP A 205 34.90 -27.15 5.41
CA ASP A 205 36.01 -26.20 5.45
C ASP A 205 36.79 -26.33 6.78
N ALA A 206 36.09 -26.46 7.90
CA ALA A 206 36.69 -26.72 9.20
C ALA A 206 37.46 -28.05 9.25
N ALA A 207 36.85 -29.15 8.77
CA ALA A 207 37.50 -30.46 8.72
C ALA A 207 38.73 -30.46 7.79
N THR A 208 38.69 -29.68 6.71
CA THR A 208 39.81 -29.53 5.78
C THR A 208 40.96 -28.78 6.45
N GLN A 209 40.67 -27.75 7.25
CA GLN A 209 41.68 -27.04 8.03
C GLN A 209 42.31 -27.94 9.10
N GLU A 210 41.50 -28.70 9.85
CA GLU A 210 42.02 -29.66 10.85
C GLU A 210 42.94 -30.70 10.19
N LEU A 211 42.59 -31.20 9.00
CA LEU A 211 43.44 -32.13 8.25
C LEU A 211 44.77 -31.49 7.82
N ALA A 212 44.75 -30.21 7.41
CA ALA A 212 45.95 -29.48 7.05
C ALA A 212 46.89 -29.33 8.27
N ASP A 213 46.33 -28.95 9.42
CA ASP A 213 47.08 -28.79 10.67
C ASP A 213 47.71 -30.13 11.12
N VAL A 214 46.96 -31.25 11.01
CA VAL A 214 47.48 -32.59 11.31
C VAL A 214 48.59 -33.00 10.33
N THR A 215 48.43 -32.69 9.04
CA THR A 215 49.44 -33.01 8.03
C THR A 215 50.74 -32.23 8.26
N GLU A 216 50.64 -30.95 8.61
CA GLU A 216 51.78 -30.12 9.01
C GLU A 216 52.44 -30.68 10.29
N GLY A 217 51.65 -31.02 11.30
CA GLY A 217 52.15 -31.66 12.52
C GLY A 217 52.88 -32.98 12.25
N TYR A 218 52.38 -33.80 11.33
CA TYR A 218 53.02 -35.06 10.93
C TYR A 218 54.33 -34.81 10.16
N SER A 219 54.38 -33.80 9.28
CA SER A 219 55.61 -33.39 8.58
C SER A 219 56.68 -32.95 9.57
N ASN A 220 56.32 -32.09 10.53
CA ASN A 220 57.24 -31.64 11.59
C ASN A 220 57.75 -32.81 12.44
N LEU A 221 56.90 -33.80 12.72
CA LEU A 221 57.31 -35.01 13.44
C LEU A 221 58.29 -35.87 12.62
N ILE A 222 58.10 -35.98 11.30
CA ILE A 222 59.04 -36.67 10.41
C ILE A 222 60.40 -35.95 10.40
N ASP A 223 60.39 -34.62 10.29
CA ASP A 223 61.62 -33.83 10.25
C ASP A 223 62.42 -33.99 11.54
N THR A 224 61.76 -33.86 12.70
CA THR A 224 62.39 -34.11 14.00
C THR A 224 62.89 -35.55 14.14
N HIS A 225 62.14 -36.55 13.68
CA HIS A 225 62.59 -37.94 13.67
C HIS A 225 63.86 -38.11 12.83
N ASN A 226 63.93 -37.50 11.64
CA ASN A 226 65.10 -37.58 10.77
C ASN A 226 66.33 -36.91 11.38
N GLU A 227 66.16 -35.77 12.06
CA GLU A 227 67.22 -35.11 12.82
C GLU A 227 67.76 -36.03 13.93
N TRP A 228 66.87 -36.61 14.75
CA TRP A 228 67.25 -37.54 15.81
C TRP A 228 67.90 -38.81 15.28
N ARG A 229 67.41 -39.36 14.16
CA ARG A 229 68.00 -40.53 13.51
C ARG A 229 69.44 -40.25 13.06
N SER A 230 69.69 -39.08 12.48
CA SER A 230 71.05 -38.65 12.11
C SER A 230 71.98 -38.51 13.32
N VAL A 231 71.47 -37.98 14.45
CA VAL A 231 72.23 -37.91 15.70
C VAL A 231 72.53 -39.30 16.24
N ALA A 232 71.53 -40.18 16.30
CA ALA A 232 71.66 -41.54 16.81
C ALA A 232 72.65 -42.37 15.97
N SER A 233 72.58 -42.29 14.64
CA SER A 233 73.53 -42.94 13.73
C SER A 233 74.97 -42.45 13.97
N ARG A 234 75.19 -41.13 14.08
CA ARG A 234 76.52 -40.57 14.40
C ARG A 234 77.04 -41.03 15.77
N MET A 235 76.16 -41.18 16.76
CA MET A 235 76.53 -41.72 18.08
C MET A 235 76.90 -43.20 17.99
N ALA A 236 76.12 -44.00 17.25
CA ALA A 236 76.40 -45.41 17.03
C ALA A 236 77.76 -45.63 16.34
N ASP A 237 78.07 -44.85 15.29
CA ASP A 237 79.36 -44.90 14.60
C ASP A 237 80.54 -44.60 15.54
N LYS A 238 80.42 -43.55 16.37
CA LYS A 238 81.44 -43.22 17.38
C LYS A 238 81.61 -44.33 18.42
N LEU A 239 80.51 -44.91 18.91
CA LEU A 239 80.57 -46.01 19.86
C LEU A 239 81.23 -47.25 19.25
N GLU A 240 80.95 -47.55 17.98
CA GLU A 240 81.60 -48.63 17.26
C GLU A 240 83.10 -48.37 17.03
N GLU A 241 83.49 -47.14 16.74
CA GLU A 241 84.90 -46.73 16.69
C GLU A 241 85.59 -46.91 18.04
N PHE A 242 84.97 -46.48 19.14
CA PHE A 242 85.49 -46.72 20.49
C PHE A 242 85.63 -48.22 20.77
N ARG A 243 84.62 -49.03 20.43
CA ARG A 243 84.67 -50.49 20.60
C ARG A 243 85.86 -51.10 19.86
N LYS A 244 86.04 -50.77 18.57
CA LYS A 244 87.17 -51.25 17.75
C LYS A 244 88.54 -50.83 18.33
N ASN A 245 88.67 -49.59 18.78
CA ASN A 245 89.91 -49.08 19.37
C ASN A 245 90.25 -49.83 20.67
N VAL A 246 89.27 -50.04 21.55
CA VAL A 246 89.42 -50.83 22.78
C VAL A 246 89.90 -52.25 22.44
N ILE A 247 89.24 -52.92 21.51
CA ILE A 247 89.64 -54.28 21.06
C ILE A 247 91.07 -54.29 20.53
N PHE A 248 91.41 -53.33 19.68
CA PHE A 248 92.76 -53.24 19.12
C PHE A 248 93.82 -53.09 20.22
N GLU A 249 93.60 -52.21 21.20
CA GLU A 249 94.53 -51.99 22.31
C GLU A 249 94.70 -53.24 23.17
N ILE A 250 93.60 -53.93 23.49
CA ILE A 250 93.61 -55.14 24.33
C ILE A 250 94.25 -56.34 23.61
N VAL A 251 93.81 -56.62 22.38
CA VAL A 251 94.22 -57.81 21.63
C VAL A 251 95.62 -57.63 21.05
N THR A 252 95.92 -56.45 20.52
CA THR A 252 97.15 -56.22 19.76
C THR A 252 98.28 -55.68 20.62
N GLN A 253 98.03 -54.70 21.48
CA GLN A 253 99.10 -54.08 22.28
C GLN A 253 99.39 -54.86 23.57
N LEU A 254 98.34 -55.30 24.28
CA LEU A 254 98.51 -56.05 25.53
C LEU A 254 98.70 -57.57 25.32
N GLN A 255 98.44 -58.09 24.11
CA GLN A 255 98.49 -59.52 23.77
C GLN A 255 97.72 -60.39 24.79
N MET A 256 96.62 -59.86 25.31
CA MET A 256 95.88 -60.57 26.33
C MET A 256 95.09 -61.75 25.73
N PRO A 257 95.12 -62.94 26.35
CA PRO A 257 94.24 -64.01 25.96
C PRO A 257 92.80 -63.64 26.34
N MET A 258 91.96 -63.38 25.33
CA MET A 258 90.51 -63.22 25.52
C MET A 258 89.79 -64.56 25.39
N ASP A 259 88.66 -64.67 26.09
CA ASP A 259 87.73 -65.79 25.92
C ASP A 259 87.10 -65.74 24.52
N LYS A 260 86.74 -66.90 23.97
CA LYS A 260 86.15 -67.00 22.62
C LYS A 260 84.85 -66.22 22.51
N ASP A 261 84.02 -66.26 23.55
CA ASP A 261 82.71 -65.60 23.55
C ASP A 261 82.84 -64.07 23.64
N GLU A 262 83.79 -63.58 24.45
CA GLU A 262 84.12 -62.15 24.54
C GLU A 262 84.70 -61.64 23.21
N LEU A 263 85.57 -62.44 22.58
CA LEU A 263 86.14 -62.12 21.27
C LEU A 263 85.07 -62.10 20.18
N ILE A 264 84.12 -63.03 20.17
CA ILE A 264 83.00 -63.07 19.22
C ILE A 264 82.10 -61.84 19.41
N ALA A 265 81.71 -61.52 20.65
CA ALA A 265 80.87 -60.36 20.95
C ALA A 265 81.53 -59.04 20.51
N LEU A 266 82.86 -58.95 20.63
CA LEU A 266 83.65 -57.79 20.27
C LEU A 266 83.99 -57.72 18.77
N THR A 267 84.05 -58.84 18.05
CA THR A 267 84.40 -58.85 16.61
C THR A 267 83.20 -58.92 15.68
N THR A 268 82.02 -59.29 16.18
CA THR A 268 80.79 -59.32 15.38
C THR A 268 80.45 -57.91 14.90
N MET A 269 80.27 -57.74 13.59
CA MET A 269 79.72 -56.53 12.98
C MET A 269 78.20 -56.58 13.07
N VAL A 270 77.61 -55.52 13.62
CA VAL A 270 76.15 -55.31 13.54
C VAL A 270 75.83 -54.84 12.13
N THR A 271 74.99 -55.59 11.41
CA THR A 271 74.54 -55.21 10.07
C THR A 271 73.47 -54.12 10.15
N PRO A 272 73.59 -53.02 9.38
CA PRO A 272 72.53 -52.01 9.31
C PRO A 272 71.23 -52.62 8.78
N SER A 273 70.11 -52.31 9.45
CA SER A 273 68.73 -52.69 9.09
C SER A 273 67.85 -51.45 9.05
N ASP A 274 66.76 -51.46 8.27
CA ASP A 274 65.80 -50.35 8.25
C ASP A 274 64.96 -50.26 9.54
N ASP A 275 64.89 -51.36 10.31
CA ASP A 275 64.24 -51.44 11.61
C ASP A 275 65.24 -51.12 12.74
N ASP A 276 65.21 -49.88 13.20
CA ASP A 276 66.08 -49.37 14.25
C ASP A 276 65.92 -50.19 15.57
N ALA A 277 64.74 -50.74 15.85
CA ALA A 277 64.51 -51.55 17.05
C ALA A 277 65.24 -52.91 16.98
N ALA A 278 65.35 -53.48 15.78
CA ALA A 278 66.10 -54.72 15.56
C ALA A 278 67.61 -54.50 15.78
N ILE A 279 68.16 -53.39 15.27
CA ILE A 279 69.57 -53.02 15.47
C ILE A 279 69.87 -52.84 16.96
N TRP A 280 69.05 -52.08 17.69
CA TRP A 280 69.27 -51.82 19.12
C TRP A 280 69.24 -53.10 19.95
N ASN A 281 68.34 -54.04 19.64
CA ASN A 281 68.29 -55.33 20.32
C ASN A 281 69.54 -56.19 20.05
N GLU A 282 70.09 -56.14 18.84
CA GLU A 282 71.32 -56.84 18.48
C GLU A 282 72.55 -56.25 19.20
N VAL A 283 72.67 -54.91 19.21
CA VAL A 283 73.70 -54.18 19.96
C VAL A 283 73.62 -54.48 21.45
N LEU A 284 72.42 -54.47 22.03
CA LEU A 284 72.20 -54.80 23.45
C LEU A 284 72.62 -56.23 23.76
N LYS A 285 72.25 -57.19 22.91
CA LYS A 285 72.63 -58.61 23.07
C LYS A 285 74.15 -58.80 23.03
N LEU A 286 74.83 -58.18 22.06
CA LEU A 286 76.29 -58.23 21.95
C LEU A 286 76.98 -57.55 23.16
N SER A 287 76.47 -56.40 23.61
CA SER A 287 77.02 -55.69 24.78
C SER A 287 76.83 -56.47 26.08
N SER A 288 75.71 -57.19 26.23
CA SER A 288 75.45 -58.05 27.40
C SER A 288 76.38 -59.26 27.47
N GLY A 289 76.93 -59.68 26.33
CA GLY A 289 77.91 -60.78 26.26
C GLY A 289 79.29 -60.42 26.81
N VAL A 290 79.57 -59.13 27.02
CA VAL A 290 80.85 -58.65 27.57
C VAL A 290 80.67 -58.28 29.04
N ASN A 291 81.22 -59.09 29.94
CA ASN A 291 81.25 -58.73 31.37
C ASN A 291 82.36 -57.71 31.65
N THR A 292 82.02 -56.43 31.51
CA THR A 292 82.95 -55.30 31.62
C THR A 292 83.73 -55.28 32.94
N GLN A 293 83.12 -55.67 34.06
CA GLN A 293 83.81 -55.72 35.36
C GLN A 293 84.88 -56.81 35.39
N LYS A 294 84.52 -58.05 35.03
CA LYS A 294 85.45 -59.19 34.97
C LYS A 294 86.59 -58.91 33.99
N PHE A 295 86.26 -58.29 32.87
CA PHE A 295 87.20 -57.87 31.85
C PHE A 295 88.24 -56.89 32.40
N VAL A 296 87.80 -55.77 33.00
CA VAL A 296 88.70 -54.75 33.59
C VAL A 296 89.60 -55.36 34.67
N PHE A 297 89.07 -56.22 35.53
CA PHE A 297 89.88 -56.91 36.55
C PHE A 297 90.96 -57.81 35.93
N SER A 298 90.64 -58.48 34.82
CA SER A 298 91.58 -59.35 34.12
C SER A 298 92.72 -58.56 33.48
N VAL A 299 92.43 -57.38 32.91
CA VAL A 299 93.45 -56.45 32.38
C VAL A 299 94.38 -55.98 33.49
N VAL A 300 93.82 -55.50 34.61
CA VAL A 300 94.61 -55.00 35.74
C VAL A 300 95.51 -56.09 36.32
N ARG A 301 95.00 -57.33 36.41
CA ARG A 301 95.79 -58.48 36.87
C ARG A 301 96.92 -58.80 35.90
N TYR A 302 96.62 -58.90 34.60
CA TYR A 302 97.61 -59.22 33.58
C TYR A 302 98.76 -58.20 33.56
N VAL A 303 98.45 -56.91 33.49
CA VAL A 303 99.47 -55.84 33.53
C VAL A 303 100.36 -55.93 34.77
N ARG A 304 99.75 -56.22 35.94
CA ARG A 304 100.49 -56.40 37.19
C ARG A 304 101.42 -57.62 37.14
N ASP A 305 100.94 -58.74 36.61
CA ASP A 305 101.71 -59.98 36.50
C ASP A 305 102.87 -59.82 35.52
N THR A 306 102.64 -59.20 34.36
CA THR A 306 103.69 -58.88 33.37
C THR A 306 104.73 -57.93 33.94
N TYR A 307 104.30 -56.90 34.70
CA TYR A 307 105.21 -55.99 35.39
C TYR A 307 106.08 -56.72 36.42
N ASN A 308 105.49 -57.63 37.20
CA ASN A 308 106.21 -58.43 38.18
C ASN A 308 107.21 -59.38 37.54
N GLN A 309 106.83 -60.04 36.43
CA GLN A 309 107.75 -60.87 35.64
C GLN A 309 108.91 -60.04 35.07
N ALA A 310 108.64 -58.87 34.48
CA ALA A 310 109.68 -57.98 33.98
C ALA A 310 110.63 -57.51 35.10
N LYS A 311 110.10 -57.22 36.29
CA LYS A 311 110.89 -56.88 37.47
C LYS A 311 111.77 -58.05 37.94
N GLN A 312 111.24 -59.28 37.89
CA GLN A 312 111.96 -60.50 38.22
C GLN A 312 113.08 -60.79 37.20
N PHE A 313 112.80 -60.72 35.90
CA PHE A 313 113.82 -60.84 34.85
C PHE A 313 114.90 -59.76 34.98
N LYS A 314 114.55 -58.53 35.35
CA LYS A 314 115.55 -57.47 35.64
C LYS A 314 116.40 -57.77 36.86
N LYS A 315 115.88 -58.52 37.85
CA LYS A 315 116.64 -58.98 39.02
C LYS A 315 117.55 -60.14 38.64
N GLU A 316 117.04 -61.13 37.92
CA GLU A 316 117.80 -62.29 37.42
C GLU A 316 118.92 -61.85 36.48
N TYR A 317 118.66 -60.92 35.56
CA TYR A 317 119.68 -60.31 34.70
C TYR A 317 120.79 -59.62 35.51
N ARG A 318 120.43 -58.91 36.60
CA ARG A 318 121.42 -58.32 37.52
C ARG A 318 122.27 -59.38 38.21
N VAL A 319 121.68 -60.50 38.63
CA VAL A 319 122.39 -61.64 39.24
C VAL A 319 123.32 -62.31 38.23
N ILE A 320 122.87 -62.57 37.01
CA ILE A 320 123.68 -63.13 35.93
C ILE A 320 124.86 -62.20 35.60
N LYS A 321 124.60 -60.90 35.47
CA LYS A 321 125.65 -59.89 35.28
C LYS A 321 126.66 -59.90 36.45
N GLY A 322 126.19 -59.96 37.70
CA GLY A 322 127.05 -60.05 38.88
C GLY A 322 127.89 -61.33 38.93
N ASN A 323 127.33 -62.47 38.55
CA ASN A 323 128.03 -63.75 38.50
C ASN A 323 129.04 -63.83 37.35
N HIS A 324 128.76 -63.24 36.19
CA HIS A 324 129.76 -63.12 35.11
C HIS A 324 130.97 -62.27 35.53
N TRP A 325 130.74 -61.17 36.28
CA TRP A 325 131.84 -60.37 36.83
C TRP A 325 132.66 -61.14 37.88
N HIS A 326 132.01 -61.93 38.75
CA HIS A 326 132.72 -62.79 39.71
C HIS A 326 133.48 -63.94 39.05
N PHE A 327 132.99 -64.49 37.94
CA PHE A 327 133.69 -65.54 37.19
C PHE A 327 134.95 -65.00 36.48
N PHE A 328 134.89 -63.78 35.94
CA PHE A 328 136.06 -63.12 35.34
C PHE A 328 137.12 -62.71 36.38
N LEU A 329 136.71 -62.17 37.54
CA LEU A 329 137.64 -61.82 38.62
C LEU A 329 138.20 -63.04 39.36
N GLY A 330 137.40 -64.08 39.57
CA GLY A 330 137.83 -65.35 40.19
C GLY A 330 138.78 -66.17 39.32
N GLY A 331 138.65 -66.10 38.00
CA GLY A 331 139.57 -66.74 37.05
C GLY A 331 140.94 -66.05 36.97
N PHE A 332 140.99 -64.72 37.09
CA PHE A 332 142.25 -63.97 37.00
C PHE A 332 143.14 -64.13 38.26
N VAL A 333 142.53 -64.20 39.44
CA VAL A 333 143.27 -64.34 40.72
C VAL A 333 143.84 -65.76 40.90
N ARG A 334 143.25 -66.78 40.26
CA ARG A 334 143.74 -68.17 40.30
C ARG A 334 144.92 -68.44 39.36
N ILE A 335 145.11 -67.63 38.32
CA ILE A 335 146.27 -67.76 37.41
C ILE A 335 147.52 -67.07 37.99
N LEU A 336 147.36 -65.96 38.72
CA LEU A 336 148.49 -65.24 39.31
C LEU A 336 149.10 -65.90 40.55
N THR A 337 148.36 -66.78 41.24
CA THR A 337 148.84 -67.45 42.46
C THR A 337 149.57 -68.77 42.19
N HIS A 338 149.57 -69.29 40.95
CA HIS A 338 150.20 -70.56 40.59
C HIS A 338 151.53 -70.45 39.82
N THR A 339 152.04 -69.23 39.53
CA THR A 339 153.28 -69.01 38.75
C THR A 339 154.45 -68.38 39.52
N THR A 340 154.42 -68.28 40.85
CA THR A 340 155.50 -67.62 41.63
C THR A 340 156.05 -68.43 42.82
N ILE A 341 156.06 -69.77 42.72
CA ILE A 341 156.86 -70.65 43.59
C ILE A 341 157.50 -71.77 42.73
N HIS A 342 158.53 -71.42 41.96
CA HIS A 342 159.72 -72.22 41.62
C HIS A 342 160.68 -71.43 40.70
N ARG A 343 161.28 -70.37 41.23
CA ARG A 343 162.75 -70.14 41.26
C ARG A 343 163.06 -68.95 42.15
#